data_AF-A0A673I512-F1
#
_entry.id   AF-A0A673I512-F1
#
_cell.length_a   1.000
_cell.length_b   1.000
_cell.length_c   1.000
_cell.angle_alpha   90.00
_cell.angle_beta   90.00
_cell.angle_gamma   90.00
#
_symmetry.space_group_name_H-M   'P 1'
#
loop_
_entity.id
_entity.type
_entity.pdbx_description
1 polymer ?
#
loop_
_entity_poly.entity_id
_entity_poly.type
_entity_poly.pdbx_seq_one_letter_code
_entity_poly.pdbx_strand_id
1 'polypeptide(L)'
;MKPMLQKITTISQLEECGFGQPWPRHGLKLLYWFAKDCIWVNDDDDMFLACDPAKEDFGFHLFENRYAKCKGKLLPDLEFPYYLLGNLNSPGADMLPNYIKEHNTSQQDDSNVDRIIVTAHGEWRFGKIYVTTHKDKSSFDPYATFHISRSLLKNIKSFQNLEDFLQTIGYQKPEFRMAMLSISDVYADTDTPSRNCVCSCTIL
;
A
#
# COMPACT_ATOMS: atom_id res chain seq x y z
N MET A 1 19.58 -13.64 -1.85
CA MET A 1 18.82 -14.13 -0.68
C MET A 1 17.38 -13.65 -0.83
N LYS A 2 16.36 -14.49 -0.57
CA LYS A 2 14.96 -14.04 -0.57
C LYS A 2 14.70 -13.28 0.74
N PRO A 3 14.08 -12.09 0.74
CA PRO A 3 13.74 -11.39 1.97
C PRO A 3 12.73 -12.21 2.78
N MET A 4 12.84 -12.14 4.11
CA MET A 4 11.78 -12.61 4.99
C MET A 4 10.56 -11.71 4.80
N LEU A 5 9.39 -12.33 4.70
CA LEU A 5 8.14 -11.60 4.51
C LEU A 5 7.81 -10.81 5.78
N GLN A 6 7.98 -9.49 5.72
CA GLN A 6 7.71 -8.60 6.84
C GLN A 6 6.20 -8.44 7.04
N LYS A 7 5.79 -8.44 8.32
CA LYS A 7 4.40 -8.17 8.71
C LYS A 7 4.25 -6.71 9.10
N ILE A 8 3.31 -6.04 8.46
CA ILE A 8 2.95 -4.64 8.70
C ILE A 8 1.71 -4.63 9.60
N THR A 9 1.83 -3.94 10.73
CA THR A 9 0.85 -4.00 11.83
C THR A 9 0.26 -2.64 12.21
N THR A 10 0.90 -1.55 11.77
CA THR A 10 0.53 -0.17 12.08
C THR A 10 0.51 0.70 10.82
N ILE A 11 -0.12 1.87 10.92
CA ILE A 11 -0.14 2.87 9.84
C ILE A 11 1.26 3.42 9.54
N SER A 12 2.08 3.70 10.57
CA SER A 12 3.49 4.13 10.40
C SER A 12 4.29 3.12 9.58
N GLN A 13 4.15 1.82 9.87
CA GLN A 13 4.87 0.78 9.10
C GLN A 13 4.37 0.69 7.65
N LEU A 14 3.11 1.03 7.39
CA LEU A 14 2.54 1.05 6.03
C LEU A 14 3.06 2.24 5.23
N GLU A 15 3.21 3.39 5.88
CA GLU A 15 3.90 4.57 5.31
C GLU A 15 5.37 4.26 5.02
N GLU A 16 6.11 3.75 6.01
CA GLU A 16 7.55 3.45 5.89
C GLU A 16 7.86 2.42 4.80
N CYS A 17 6.97 1.46 4.55
CA CYS A 17 7.20 0.44 3.53
C CYS A 17 6.94 0.92 2.09
N GLY A 18 6.33 2.10 1.92
CA GLY A 18 6.13 2.75 0.62
C GLY A 18 5.10 2.07 -0.29
N PHE A 19 4.25 1.18 0.23
CA PHE A 19 3.21 0.54 -0.58
C PHE A 19 2.21 1.59 -1.09
N GLY A 20 1.89 1.54 -2.39
CA GLY A 20 0.98 2.51 -3.02
C GLY A 20 1.51 3.95 -3.06
N GLN A 21 2.80 4.17 -2.80
CA GLN A 21 3.48 5.47 -2.87
C GLN A 21 4.61 5.43 -3.89
N PRO A 22 4.97 6.55 -4.53
CA PRO A 22 4.40 7.89 -4.37
C PRO A 22 3.05 8.05 -5.10
N TRP A 23 2.41 9.21 -4.94
CA TRP A 23 1.36 9.65 -5.86
C TRP A 23 1.87 9.56 -7.32
N PRO A 24 1.08 9.08 -8.30
CA PRO A 24 -0.36 8.82 -8.26
C PRO A 24 -0.75 7.35 -8.06
N ARG A 25 0.15 6.51 -7.53
CA ARG A 25 -0.09 5.07 -7.38
C ARG A 25 -1.37 4.75 -6.62
N HIS A 26 -2.12 3.77 -7.10
CA HIS A 26 -3.47 3.47 -6.61
C HIS A 26 -3.50 2.55 -5.38
N GLY A 27 -2.37 1.95 -4.98
CA GLY A 27 -2.31 0.89 -3.96
C GLY A 27 -2.94 1.23 -2.62
N LEU A 28 -2.71 2.44 -2.10
CA LEU A 28 -3.30 2.88 -0.82
C LEU A 28 -4.83 3.01 -0.90
N LYS A 29 -5.34 3.58 -2.00
CA LYS A 29 -6.79 3.71 -2.23
C LYS A 29 -7.45 2.34 -2.39
N LEU A 30 -6.77 1.41 -3.06
CA LEU A 30 -7.20 0.03 -3.20
C LEU A 30 -7.25 -0.68 -1.83
N LEU A 31 -6.23 -0.52 -1.00
CA LEU A 31 -6.18 -1.12 0.34
C LEU A 31 -7.25 -0.54 1.28
N TYR A 32 -7.49 0.78 1.20
CA TYR A 32 -8.57 1.44 1.92
C TYR A 32 -9.93 0.85 1.55
N TRP A 33 -10.25 0.81 0.24
CA TRP A 33 -11.48 0.21 -0.27
C TRP A 33 -11.62 -1.25 0.15
N PHE A 34 -10.54 -2.03 0.00
CA PHE A 34 -10.56 -3.44 0.37
C PHE A 34 -10.91 -3.62 1.85
N ALA A 35 -10.29 -2.85 2.75
CA ALA A 35 -10.58 -2.91 4.18
C ALA A 35 -12.00 -2.41 4.53
N LYS A 36 -12.49 -1.38 3.83
CA LYS A 36 -13.79 -0.78 4.09
C LYS A 36 -14.96 -1.60 3.57
N ASP A 37 -14.88 -2.03 2.32
CA ASP A 37 -16.01 -2.58 1.57
C ASP A 37 -15.87 -4.08 1.32
N CYS A 38 -14.64 -4.59 1.19
CA CYS A 38 -14.41 -6.01 0.89
C CYS A 38 -14.16 -6.87 2.14
N ILE A 39 -13.94 -6.26 3.31
CA ILE A 39 -13.83 -6.96 4.59
C ILE A 39 -15.09 -6.73 5.43
N TRP A 40 -15.79 -7.81 5.74
CA TRP A 40 -16.85 -7.85 6.74
C TRP A 40 -16.30 -8.43 8.06
N VAL A 41 -16.75 -7.89 9.18
CA VAL A 41 -16.40 -8.37 10.53
C VAL A 41 -17.71 -8.67 11.25
N ASN A 42 -17.82 -9.87 11.83
CA ASN A 42 -19.00 -10.26 12.60
C ASN A 42 -18.86 -9.86 14.09
N ASP A 43 -19.88 -10.16 14.89
CA ASP A 43 -19.92 -9.81 16.32
C ASP A 43 -18.87 -10.56 17.14
N ASP A 44 -18.37 -11.71 16.66
CA ASP A 44 -17.30 -12.50 17.27
C ASP A 44 -15.89 -12.03 16.85
N ASP A 45 -15.78 -10.87 16.19
CA ASP A 45 -14.54 -10.26 15.72
C ASP A 45 -13.80 -11.06 14.62
N ASP A 46 -14.51 -12.03 14.02
CA ASP A 46 -14.06 -12.80 12.87
C ASP A 46 -14.22 -12.02 11.57
N MET A 47 -13.23 -12.16 10.70
CA MET A 47 -13.18 -11.47 9.41
C MET A 47 -13.57 -12.40 8.26
N PHE A 48 -14.31 -11.84 7.30
CA PHE A 48 -14.74 -12.53 6.09
C PHE A 48 -14.58 -11.60 4.88
N LEU A 49 -14.44 -12.19 3.69
CA LEU A 49 -14.54 -11.45 2.44
C LEU A 49 -16.01 -11.22 2.10
N ALA A 50 -16.36 -9.96 1.83
CA ALA A 50 -17.67 -9.59 1.29
C ALA A 50 -17.72 -9.69 -0.24
N CYS A 51 -16.56 -9.64 -0.90
CA CYS A 51 -16.42 -9.94 -2.33
C CYS A 51 -16.17 -11.44 -2.54
N ASP A 52 -16.50 -11.98 -3.71
CA ASP A 52 -16.22 -13.37 -4.09
C ASP A 52 -15.06 -13.43 -5.11
N PRO A 53 -13.82 -13.72 -4.67
CA PRO A 53 -12.67 -13.76 -5.57
C PRO A 53 -12.74 -14.87 -6.62
N ALA A 54 -13.52 -15.94 -6.39
CA ALA A 54 -13.67 -17.03 -7.34
C ALA A 54 -14.63 -16.68 -8.50
N LYS A 55 -15.46 -15.65 -8.32
CA LYS A 55 -16.31 -15.09 -9.38
C LYS A 55 -15.68 -13.90 -10.10
N GLU A 56 -14.41 -13.62 -9.79
CA GLU A 56 -13.66 -12.52 -10.40
C GLU A 56 -14.24 -11.12 -10.10
N ASP A 57 -14.99 -11.00 -9.00
CA ASP A 57 -15.54 -9.72 -8.54
C ASP A 57 -14.44 -8.65 -8.49
N PHE A 58 -14.74 -7.43 -8.94
CA PHE A 58 -13.80 -6.28 -8.91
C PHE A 58 -12.43 -6.52 -9.59
N GLY A 59 -12.31 -7.56 -10.43
CA GLY A 59 -11.06 -7.94 -11.08
C GLY A 59 -10.17 -8.88 -10.29
N PHE A 60 -10.73 -9.57 -9.29
CA PHE A 60 -10.06 -10.71 -8.68
C PHE A 60 -9.73 -11.78 -9.72
N HIS A 61 -8.61 -12.46 -9.56
CA HIS A 61 -8.28 -13.64 -10.35
C HIS A 61 -7.31 -14.53 -9.58
N LEU A 62 -7.20 -15.80 -9.98
CA LEU A 62 -6.33 -16.76 -9.32
C LEU A 62 -4.85 -16.30 -9.39
N PHE A 63 -4.21 -16.20 -8.23
CA PHE A 63 -2.78 -15.96 -8.13
C PHE A 63 -2.03 -17.28 -8.02
N GLU A 64 -1.47 -17.71 -9.14
CA GLU A 64 -0.59 -18.87 -9.13
C GLU A 64 0.77 -18.48 -8.51
N ASN A 65 0.96 -18.81 -7.23
CA ASN A 65 2.21 -18.61 -6.49
C ASN A 65 3.33 -19.55 -6.98
N ARG A 66 3.67 -19.44 -8.28
CA ARG A 66 4.63 -20.29 -8.99
C ARG A 66 6.05 -20.06 -8.49
N TYR A 67 6.88 -21.08 -8.63
CA TYR A 67 8.29 -21.01 -8.29
C TYR A 67 9.07 -20.23 -9.36
N ALA A 68 9.74 -19.14 -8.98
CA ALA A 68 10.66 -18.43 -9.86
C ALA A 68 12.10 -18.95 -9.67
N LYS A 69 12.76 -19.36 -10.77
CA LYS A 69 14.06 -20.07 -10.79
C LYS A 69 15.09 -19.56 -9.75
N CYS A 70 15.27 -18.24 -9.63
CA CYS A 70 16.30 -17.64 -8.77
C CYS A 70 15.75 -16.95 -7.50
N LYS A 71 14.42 -16.88 -7.31
CA LYS A 71 13.78 -16.13 -6.22
C LYS A 71 12.88 -17.00 -5.32
N GLY A 72 12.60 -18.24 -5.75
CA GLY A 72 11.61 -19.11 -5.10
C GLY A 72 10.18 -18.65 -5.39
N LYS A 73 9.22 -19.16 -4.61
CA LYS A 73 7.82 -18.67 -4.62
C LYS A 73 7.76 -17.29 -3.96
N LEU A 74 6.79 -16.45 -4.33
CA LEU A 74 6.61 -15.13 -3.69
C LEU A 74 6.13 -15.31 -2.24
N LEU A 75 5.07 -16.08 -2.06
CA LEU A 75 4.40 -16.33 -0.80
C LEU A 75 4.67 -17.77 -0.29
N PRO A 76 4.40 -18.07 0.99
CA PRO A 76 4.39 -19.44 1.49
C PRO A 76 3.33 -20.30 0.81
N ASP A 77 3.56 -21.60 0.77
CA ASP A 77 2.53 -22.56 0.37
C ASP A 77 1.46 -22.68 1.44
N LEU A 78 0.20 -22.67 1.00
CA LEU A 78 -0.98 -22.85 1.83
C LEU A 78 -1.88 -23.88 1.17
N GLU A 79 -2.76 -24.48 1.97
CA GLU A 79 -3.79 -25.41 1.50
C GLU A 79 -4.84 -24.74 0.61
N PHE A 80 -5.05 -23.43 0.80
CA PHE A 80 -6.10 -22.65 0.14
C PHE A 80 -5.52 -21.76 -0.97
N PRO A 81 -6.28 -21.49 -2.04
CA PRO A 81 -5.82 -20.68 -3.15
C PRO A 81 -5.54 -19.22 -2.73
N TYR A 82 -4.68 -18.59 -3.52
CA TYR A 82 -4.46 -17.15 -3.49
C TYR A 82 -5.22 -16.49 -4.64
N TYR A 83 -5.76 -15.31 -4.39
CA TYR A 83 -6.39 -14.46 -5.39
C TYR A 83 -5.69 -13.10 -5.42
N LEU A 84 -5.45 -12.59 -6.63
CA LEU A 84 -4.84 -11.28 -6.88
C LEU A 84 -5.93 -10.26 -7.20
N LEU A 85 -5.76 -9.04 -6.70
CA LEU A 85 -6.58 -7.87 -6.98
C LEU A 85 -5.67 -6.67 -7.28
N GLY A 86 -6.19 -5.70 -8.05
CA GLY A 86 -5.55 -4.40 -8.25
C GLY A 86 -4.92 -4.22 -9.62
N ASN A 87 -5.01 -5.20 -10.51
CA ASN A 87 -4.76 -4.93 -11.92
C ASN A 87 -5.97 -4.20 -12.50
N LEU A 88 -5.83 -2.89 -12.70
CA LEU A 88 -6.92 -2.03 -13.21
C LEU A 88 -7.32 -2.33 -14.67
N ASN A 89 -6.57 -3.20 -15.34
CA ASN A 89 -6.85 -3.66 -16.70
C ASN A 89 -7.43 -5.10 -16.74
N SER A 90 -7.65 -5.73 -15.59
CA SER A 90 -8.29 -7.05 -15.53
C SER A 90 -9.79 -6.96 -15.85
N PRO A 91 -10.39 -8.00 -16.44
CA PRO A 91 -11.85 -8.13 -16.52
C PRO A 91 -12.48 -7.94 -15.15
N GLY A 92 -13.59 -7.19 -15.05
CA GLY A 92 -14.26 -6.90 -13.78
C GLY A 92 -13.65 -5.76 -12.95
N ALA A 93 -12.45 -5.26 -13.30
CA ALA A 93 -11.86 -4.12 -12.61
C ALA A 93 -12.66 -2.82 -12.81
N ASP A 94 -13.55 -2.77 -13.82
CA ASP A 94 -14.49 -1.67 -14.03
C ASP A 94 -15.48 -1.51 -12.87
N MET A 95 -15.76 -2.56 -12.11
CA MET A 95 -16.58 -2.51 -10.88
C MET A 95 -15.87 -1.82 -9.70
N LEU A 96 -14.54 -1.64 -9.75
CA LEU A 96 -13.83 -0.90 -8.70
C LEU A 96 -14.29 0.58 -8.67
N PRO A 97 -14.34 1.22 -7.49
CA PRO A 97 -14.65 2.64 -7.39
C PRO A 97 -13.74 3.53 -8.25
N ASN A 98 -14.32 4.61 -8.79
CA ASN A 98 -13.61 5.51 -9.71
C ASN A 98 -12.38 6.17 -9.07
N TYR A 99 -12.39 6.48 -7.78
CA TYR A 99 -11.24 7.10 -7.09
C TYR A 99 -9.98 6.20 -7.07
N ILE A 100 -10.14 4.87 -7.24
CA ILE A 100 -9.02 3.93 -7.36
C ILE A 100 -8.43 4.00 -8.78
N LYS A 101 -9.28 4.20 -9.78
CA LYS A 101 -8.94 4.14 -11.21
C LYS A 101 -8.52 5.48 -11.80
N GLU A 102 -8.76 6.58 -11.10
CA GLU A 102 -8.70 7.95 -11.65
C GLU A 102 -7.37 8.35 -12.30
N HIS A 103 -6.27 7.75 -11.88
CA HIS A 103 -4.93 8.06 -12.40
C HIS A 103 -4.30 6.90 -13.17
N ASN A 104 -5.08 5.88 -13.51
CA ASN A 104 -4.61 4.83 -14.41
C ASN A 104 -4.42 5.42 -15.81
N THR A 105 -3.19 5.40 -16.31
CA THR A 105 -2.87 5.91 -17.65
C THR A 105 -3.15 4.87 -18.73
N SER A 106 -3.36 3.60 -18.35
CA SER A 106 -3.36 2.44 -19.26
C SER A 106 -2.05 2.27 -20.04
N GLN A 107 -0.99 2.98 -19.64
CA GLN A 107 0.34 2.88 -20.21
C GLN A 107 1.21 1.95 -19.35
N GLN A 108 2.42 1.70 -19.85
CA GLN A 108 3.41 0.93 -19.12
C GLN A 108 4.20 1.85 -18.18
N ASP A 109 3.55 2.35 -17.14
CA ASP A 109 4.13 3.16 -16.08
C ASP A 109 3.84 2.58 -14.69
N ASP A 110 4.04 3.36 -13.64
CA ASP A 110 3.80 2.97 -12.25
C ASP A 110 2.35 3.18 -11.80
N SER A 111 1.43 3.65 -12.64
CA SER A 111 0.05 3.93 -12.23
C SER A 111 -0.74 2.66 -11.87
N ASN A 112 -0.37 1.50 -12.42
CA ASN A 112 -1.07 0.22 -12.25
C ASN A 112 -0.13 -0.92 -11.79
N VAL A 113 0.72 -0.70 -10.78
CA VAL A 113 1.69 -1.71 -10.29
C VAL A 113 1.33 -2.36 -8.96
N ASP A 114 0.43 -1.76 -8.18
CA ASP A 114 0.06 -2.23 -6.85
C ASP A 114 -0.96 -3.37 -6.87
N ARG A 115 -0.77 -4.37 -6.00
CA ARG A 115 -1.68 -5.49 -5.88
C ARG A 115 -1.95 -5.86 -4.43
N ILE A 116 -3.14 -6.41 -4.21
CA ILE A 116 -3.51 -7.13 -3.00
C ILE A 116 -3.60 -8.61 -3.35
N ILE A 117 -2.93 -9.47 -2.57
CA ILE A 117 -3.09 -10.92 -2.65
C ILE A 117 -3.83 -11.38 -1.40
N VAL A 118 -4.91 -12.10 -1.57
CA VAL A 118 -5.72 -12.62 -0.46
C VAL A 118 -5.85 -14.13 -0.56
N THR A 119 -5.96 -14.77 0.59
CA THR A 119 -6.45 -16.15 0.70
C THR A 119 -7.63 -16.19 1.65
N ALA A 120 -8.62 -17.00 1.32
CA ALA A 120 -9.82 -17.22 2.10
C ALA A 120 -10.09 -18.72 2.24
N HIS A 121 -10.73 -19.08 3.35
CA HIS A 121 -11.05 -20.46 3.73
C HIS A 121 -12.57 -20.65 3.76
N GLY A 122 -13.04 -21.86 3.44
CA GLY A 122 -14.46 -22.24 3.60
C GLY A 122 -15.42 -21.16 3.08
N GLU A 123 -16.38 -20.76 3.91
CA GLU A 123 -17.37 -19.71 3.66
C GLU A 123 -16.76 -18.28 3.65
N TRP A 124 -15.70 -18.07 2.84
CA TRP A 124 -14.99 -16.81 2.69
C TRP A 124 -14.39 -16.24 3.99
N ARG A 125 -14.12 -17.10 4.97
CA ARG A 125 -13.43 -16.73 6.20
C ARG A 125 -12.02 -16.24 5.85
N PHE A 126 -11.70 -15.03 6.27
CA PHE A 126 -10.48 -14.34 5.91
C PHE A 126 -9.23 -15.07 6.44
N GLY A 127 -8.35 -15.44 5.53
CA GLY A 127 -7.07 -16.08 5.86
C GLY A 127 -5.97 -15.05 6.09
N LYS A 128 -5.14 -14.86 5.06
CA LYS A 128 -4.01 -13.92 5.03
C LYS A 128 -4.19 -12.93 3.88
N ILE A 129 -3.65 -11.74 4.09
CA ILE A 129 -3.56 -10.69 3.09
C ILE A 129 -2.10 -10.31 2.89
N TYR A 130 -1.73 -10.06 1.66
CA TYR A 130 -0.45 -9.49 1.31
C TYR A 130 -0.68 -8.31 0.38
N VAL A 131 0.20 -7.34 0.47
CA VAL A 131 0.32 -6.28 -0.53
C VAL A 131 1.63 -6.49 -1.27
N THR A 132 1.64 -6.20 -2.55
CA THR A 132 2.83 -6.33 -3.39
C THR A 132 2.82 -5.32 -4.52
N THR A 133 3.98 -5.14 -5.14
CA THR A 133 4.16 -4.27 -6.30
C THR A 133 4.83 -5.04 -7.43
N HIS A 134 4.40 -4.79 -8.66
CA HIS A 134 5.13 -5.23 -9.85
C HIS A 134 6.46 -4.47 -9.98
N LYS A 135 7.55 -5.22 -10.13
CA LYS A 135 8.87 -4.66 -10.48
C LYS A 135 8.97 -4.41 -11.99
N ASP A 136 8.30 -5.24 -12.79
CA ASP A 136 8.27 -5.19 -14.24
C ASP A 136 6.96 -5.78 -14.76
N LYS A 137 6.84 -5.94 -16.09
CA LYS A 137 5.63 -6.43 -16.77
C LYS A 137 5.08 -7.75 -16.24
N SER A 138 5.89 -8.60 -15.61
CA SER A 138 5.49 -9.96 -15.25
C SER A 138 5.95 -10.41 -13.88
N SER A 139 6.81 -9.66 -13.19
CA SER A 139 7.39 -10.08 -11.93
C SER A 139 7.03 -9.17 -10.75
N PHE A 140 6.66 -9.82 -9.65
CA PHE A 140 6.47 -9.19 -8.35
C PHE A 140 7.81 -8.91 -7.67
N ASP A 141 7.86 -7.82 -6.92
CA ASP A 141 9.02 -7.51 -6.10
C ASP A 141 8.90 -8.18 -4.72
N PRO A 142 9.72 -9.20 -4.41
CA PRO A 142 9.70 -9.81 -3.09
C PRO A 142 10.12 -8.86 -1.97
N TYR A 143 10.84 -7.77 -2.26
CA TYR A 143 11.23 -6.75 -1.27
C TYR A 143 10.14 -5.70 -1.04
N ALA A 144 9.21 -5.53 -1.99
CA ALA A 144 8.02 -4.72 -1.83
C ALA A 144 6.77 -5.60 -1.66
N THR A 145 6.92 -6.75 -0.97
CA THR A 145 5.82 -7.65 -0.63
C THR A 145 5.72 -7.78 0.87
N PHE A 146 4.54 -7.55 1.42
CA PHE A 146 4.32 -7.44 2.86
C PHE A 146 3.05 -8.17 3.27
N HIS A 147 3.06 -8.76 4.46
CA HIS A 147 1.86 -9.32 5.10
C HIS A 147 1.16 -8.24 5.90
N ILE A 148 -0.08 -7.90 5.55
CA ILE A 148 -0.87 -6.92 6.31
C ILE A 148 -1.57 -7.63 7.47
N SER A 149 -1.46 -7.09 8.69
CA SER A 149 -2.14 -7.69 9.84
C SER A 149 -3.65 -7.42 9.84
N ARG A 150 -4.39 -8.31 10.51
CA ARG A 150 -5.83 -8.09 10.78
C ARG A 150 -6.09 -6.82 11.59
N SER A 151 -5.22 -6.50 12.55
CA SER A 151 -5.33 -5.27 13.36
C SER A 151 -5.16 -4.01 12.50
N LEU A 152 -4.26 -4.04 11.51
CA LEU A 152 -4.08 -2.94 10.58
C LEU A 152 -5.30 -2.79 9.68
N LEU A 153 -5.86 -3.88 9.14
CA LEU A 153 -7.11 -3.81 8.37
C LEU A 153 -8.26 -3.19 9.18
N LYS A 154 -8.41 -3.57 10.45
CA LYS A 154 -9.40 -2.95 11.36
C LYS A 154 -9.15 -1.46 11.57
N ASN A 155 -7.89 -1.08 11.75
CA ASN A 155 -7.50 0.33 11.87
C ASN A 155 -7.86 1.10 10.58
N ILE A 156 -7.49 0.60 9.40
CA ILE A 156 -7.86 1.21 8.11
C ILE A 156 -9.38 1.31 7.96
N LYS A 157 -10.12 0.26 8.31
CA LYS A 157 -11.59 0.25 8.31
C LYS A 157 -12.19 1.23 9.31
N SER A 158 -11.45 1.72 10.32
CA SER A 158 -11.95 2.68 11.32
C SER A 158 -11.89 4.15 10.87
N PHE A 159 -11.10 4.49 9.84
CA PHE A 159 -11.04 5.85 9.30
C PHE A 159 -12.40 6.32 8.81
N GLN A 160 -12.74 7.59 9.03
CA GLN A 160 -14.06 8.11 8.65
C GLN A 160 -14.23 8.17 7.13
N ASN A 161 -13.20 8.59 6.41
CA ASN A 161 -13.17 8.74 4.97
C ASN A 161 -11.77 8.43 4.39
N LEU A 162 -11.67 8.41 3.07
CA LEU A 162 -10.44 8.10 2.35
C LEU A 162 -9.37 9.18 2.57
N GLU A 163 -9.78 10.44 2.59
CA GLU A 163 -8.90 11.60 2.72
C GLU A 163 -8.14 11.57 4.05
N ASP A 164 -8.81 11.30 5.16
CA ASP A 164 -8.20 11.18 6.49
C ASP A 164 -7.14 10.07 6.51
N PHE A 165 -7.45 8.93 5.88
CA PHE A 165 -6.51 7.81 5.75
C PHE A 165 -5.27 8.19 4.93
N LEU A 166 -5.48 8.80 3.76
CA LEU A 166 -4.38 9.22 2.88
C LEU A 166 -3.52 10.30 3.51
N GLN A 167 -4.14 11.27 4.20
CA GLN A 167 -3.44 12.32 4.93
C GLN A 167 -2.59 11.74 6.07
N THR A 168 -3.13 10.78 6.82
CA THR A 168 -2.42 10.14 7.93
C THR A 168 -1.17 9.36 7.47
N ILE A 169 -1.20 8.78 6.26
CA ILE A 169 -0.06 8.07 5.66
C ILE A 169 0.92 9.03 4.94
N GLY A 170 0.62 10.32 4.89
CA GLY A 170 1.44 11.28 4.14
C GLY A 170 1.38 11.08 2.63
N TYR A 171 0.28 10.51 2.09
CA TYR A 171 0.06 10.39 0.66
C TYR A 171 -0.26 11.76 0.03
N GLN A 172 0.78 12.45 -0.40
CA GLN A 172 0.68 13.82 -0.92
C GLN A 172 0.85 13.87 -2.43
N LYS A 173 0.09 14.76 -3.09
CA LYS A 173 0.36 15.14 -4.47
C LYS A 173 1.70 15.90 -4.55
N PRO A 174 2.44 15.79 -5.66
CA PRO A 174 3.72 16.49 -5.85
C PRO A 174 3.64 18.00 -5.55
N GLU A 175 2.53 18.65 -5.94
CA GLU A 175 2.25 20.07 -5.70
C GLU A 175 2.30 20.45 -4.21
N PHE A 176 1.69 19.64 -3.35
CA PHE A 176 1.68 19.87 -1.90
C PHE A 176 3.04 19.55 -1.26
N ARG A 177 3.73 18.52 -1.75
CA ARG A 177 5.06 18.16 -1.25
C ARG A 177 6.10 19.24 -1.55
N MET A 178 6.04 19.84 -2.75
CA MET A 178 6.92 20.97 -3.10
C MET A 178 6.62 22.22 -2.27
N ALA A 179 5.34 22.53 -2.01
CA ALA A 179 4.96 23.64 -1.14
C ALA A 179 5.38 23.42 0.33
N MET A 180 5.33 22.18 0.83
CA MET A 180 5.78 21.88 2.19
C MET A 180 7.31 21.99 2.31
N LEU A 181 8.06 21.49 1.32
CA LEU A 181 9.53 21.64 1.29
C LEU A 181 9.95 23.11 1.26
N SER A 182 9.29 23.93 0.44
CA SER A 182 9.60 25.36 0.39
C SER A 182 9.29 26.09 1.69
N ILE A 183 8.24 25.69 2.42
CA ILE A 183 7.95 26.24 3.76
C ILE A 183 9.01 25.80 4.78
N SER A 184 9.42 24.53 4.79
CA SER A 184 10.45 24.06 5.73
C SER A 184 11.81 24.76 5.54
N ASP A 185 12.18 25.07 4.30
CA ASP A 185 13.41 25.83 4.00
C ASP A 185 13.33 27.27 4.55
N VAL A 186 12.14 27.89 4.52
CA VAL A 186 11.92 29.23 5.08
C VAL A 186 12.02 29.24 6.62
N TYR A 187 11.51 28.22 7.30
CA TYR A 187 11.57 28.14 8.77
C TYR A 187 12.96 27.77 9.28
N ALA A 188 13.74 26.98 8.53
CA ALA A 188 15.11 26.60 8.90
C ALA A 188 16.08 27.80 8.96
N ASP A 189 15.78 28.90 8.25
CA ASP A 189 16.63 30.10 8.21
C ASP A 189 16.35 31.08 9.36
N THR A 190 15.31 30.84 10.17
CA THR A 190 14.90 31.76 11.25
C THR A 190 15.46 31.44 12.63
N ASP A 191 16.20 30.33 12.79
CA ASP A 191 16.64 29.82 14.11
C ASP A 191 18.17 29.70 14.26
N THR A 192 18.93 30.66 13.70
CA THR A 192 20.32 30.88 14.13
C THR A 192 20.46 32.18 14.92
N PRO A 193 20.72 32.14 16.25
CA PRO A 193 21.20 33.31 16.94
C PRO A 193 22.63 33.58 16.46
N SER A 194 22.77 34.66 15.68
CA SER A 194 24.03 35.31 15.35
C SER A 194 24.87 35.50 16.62
N ARG A 195 25.82 34.59 16.86
CA ARG A 195 26.93 34.83 17.77
C ARG A 195 27.92 35.71 17.02
N ASN A 196 27.83 37.02 17.26
CA ASN A 196 28.91 37.95 16.96
C ASN A 196 30.16 37.53 17.74
N CYS A 197 31.03 36.74 17.12
CA CYS A 197 32.40 36.55 17.56
C CYS A 197 33.19 37.80 17.14
N VAL A 198 33.38 38.72 18.09
CA VAL A 198 34.35 39.81 17.95
C VAL A 198 35.74 39.20 18.13
N CYS A 199 36.49 39.06 17.04
CA CYS A 199 37.92 38.83 17.07
C CYS A 199 38.62 40.07 17.62
N SER A 200 39.18 39.98 18.83
CA SER A 200 40.15 40.96 19.34
C SER A 200 41.56 40.40 19.15
N CYS A 201 42.23 40.82 18.08
CA CYS A 201 43.70 40.79 18.00
C CYS A 201 44.22 41.99 18.78
N THR A 202 44.88 41.76 19.91
CA THR A 202 45.73 42.77 20.55
C THR A 202 47.17 42.49 20.14
N ILE A 203 47.74 43.39 19.34
CA ILE A 203 49.18 43.54 19.15
C ILE A 203 49.58 44.81 19.91
N LEU A 204 50.29 44.62 21.03
CA LEU A 204 51.52 45.30 21.46
C LEU A 204 51.84 44.88 22.90
#